data_AF-A0A415J5H6-F1
#
_entry.id   AF-A0A415J5H6-F1
#
_cell.length_a   1.000
_cell.length_b   1.000
_cell.length_c   1.000
_cell.angle_alpha   90.00
_cell.angle_beta   90.00
_cell.angle_gamma   90.00
#
_symmetry.space_group_name_H-M   'P 1'
#
loop_
_entity.id
_entity.type
_entity.pdbx_description
1 polymer ?
#
loop_
_entity_poly.entity_id
_entity_poly.type
_entity_poly.pdbx_seq_one_letter_code
_entity_poly.pdbx_strand_id
1 'polypeptide(L)'
;TAGRWMLSLPLKAVHDVVKGGIKVKKSIELVAEISEIYVRNYQNMLADPNYTPDELTAISAGYAKLLSESADVLQDLKNVVNVTGMSLTDAERLAVINNAYKSLLNYRNLVNYYTRKNISVSYLRAKKKNDTDRVLALYGSADERYW
;
A
#
# COMPACT_ATOMS: atom_id res chain seq x y z
N THR A 1 -32.69 2.17 35.33
CA THR A 1 -31.70 1.62 34.36
C THR A 1 -30.76 2.67 33.77
N ALA A 2 -30.46 3.78 34.48
CA ALA A 2 -29.48 4.79 34.03
C ALA A 2 -28.00 4.31 34.12
N GLY A 3 -27.69 3.39 35.05
CA GLY A 3 -26.31 2.90 35.26
C GLY A 3 -25.72 2.10 34.09
N ARG A 4 -26.55 1.42 33.27
CA ARG A 4 -26.07 0.66 32.10
C ARG A 4 -25.64 1.57 30.95
N TRP A 5 -26.28 2.75 30.82
CA TRP A 5 -25.94 3.75 29.81
C TRP A 5 -24.71 4.58 30.22
N MET A 6 -24.53 4.85 31.52
CA MET A 6 -23.36 5.56 32.03
C MET A 6 -22.05 4.77 31.89
N LEU A 7 -22.09 3.43 31.94
CA LEU A 7 -20.91 2.58 31.73
C LEU A 7 -20.64 2.23 30.25
N SER A 8 -21.66 2.24 29.39
CA SER A 8 -21.50 1.86 27.98
C SER A 8 -20.83 2.95 27.12
N LEU A 9 -21.02 4.23 27.45
CA LEU A 9 -20.42 5.35 26.71
C LEU A 9 -18.89 5.41 26.87
N PRO A 10 -18.30 5.29 28.09
CA PRO A 10 -16.85 5.22 28.26
C PRO A 10 -16.21 4.01 27.58
N LEU A 11 -16.86 2.83 27.67
CA LEU A 11 -16.38 1.61 27.00
C LEU A 11 -16.34 1.77 25.48
N LYS A 12 -17.36 2.39 24.90
CA LYS A 12 -17.40 2.70 23.46
C LYS A 12 -16.25 3.64 23.06
N ALA A 13 -16.03 4.71 23.83
CA ALA A 13 -14.95 5.66 23.55
C ALA A 13 -13.57 4.98 23.59
N VAL A 14 -13.29 4.17 24.61
CA VAL A 14 -12.04 3.41 24.73
C VAL A 14 -11.88 2.43 23.56
N HIS A 15 -12.93 1.68 23.23
CA HIS A 15 -12.91 0.74 22.11
C HIS A 15 -12.61 1.45 20.77
N ASP A 16 -13.20 2.62 20.56
CA ASP A 16 -13.03 3.38 19.33
C ASP A 16 -11.61 3.96 19.20
N VAL A 17 -11.02 4.45 20.30
CA VAL A 17 -9.60 4.87 20.36
C VAL A 17 -8.66 3.71 20.03
N VAL A 18 -8.87 2.53 20.62
CA VAL A 18 -8.05 1.34 20.34
C VAL A 18 -8.15 0.94 18.87
N LYS A 19 -9.36 0.91 18.30
CA LYS A 19 -9.56 0.62 16.86
C LYS A 19 -8.89 1.65 15.96
N GLY A 20 -8.93 2.93 16.32
CA GLY A 20 -8.23 4.00 15.62
C GLY A 20 -6.72 3.75 15.60
N GLY A 21 -6.11 3.51 16.76
CA GLY A 21 -4.68 3.23 16.88
C GLY A 21 -4.21 2.01 16.06
N ILE A 22 -4.99 0.93 16.05
CA ILE A 22 -4.69 -0.26 15.23
C ILE A 22 -4.69 0.10 13.73
N LYS A 23 -5.63 0.91 13.27
CA LYS A 23 -5.69 1.32 11.85
C LYS A 23 -4.57 2.27 11.46
N VAL A 24 -4.12 3.13 12.37
CA VAL A 24 -2.93 3.96 12.16
C VAL A 24 -1.70 3.08 11.97
N LYS A 25 -1.48 2.08 12.85
CA LYS A 25 -0.38 1.13 12.70
C LYS A 25 -0.42 0.41 11.34
N LYS A 26 -1.58 -0.13 10.98
CA LYS A 26 -1.75 -0.83 9.68
C LYS A 26 -1.53 0.08 8.48
N SER A 27 -1.87 1.36 8.60
CA SER A 27 -1.63 2.36 7.55
C SER A 27 -0.13 2.56 7.32
N ILE A 28 0.68 2.62 8.38
CA ILE A 28 2.14 2.69 8.30
C ILE A 28 2.71 1.42 7.66
N GLU A 29 2.22 0.24 8.08
CA GLU A 29 2.62 -1.05 7.52
C GLU A 29 2.34 -1.12 6.01
N LEU A 30 1.18 -0.62 5.54
CA LEU A 30 0.84 -0.59 4.12
C LEU A 30 1.80 0.28 3.29
N VAL A 31 2.26 1.41 3.81
CA VAL A 31 3.25 2.26 3.11
C VAL A 31 4.61 1.58 3.05
N ALA A 32 5.00 0.87 4.11
CA ALA A 32 6.22 0.05 4.10
C ALA A 32 6.13 -1.07 3.06
N GLU A 33 4.99 -1.79 2.98
CA GLU A 33 4.76 -2.81 1.95
C GLU A 33 4.83 -2.24 0.53
N ILE A 34 4.23 -1.07 0.28
CA ILE A 34 4.30 -0.38 -1.02
C ILE A 34 5.75 -0.10 -1.41
N SER A 35 6.54 0.38 -0.45
CA SER A 35 7.96 0.69 -0.65
C SER A 35 8.77 -0.57 -0.95
N GLU A 36 8.51 -1.66 -0.22
CA GLU A 36 9.17 -2.95 -0.44
C GLU A 36 8.85 -3.52 -1.83
N ILE A 37 7.57 -3.50 -2.23
CA ILE A 37 7.16 -3.97 -3.56
C ILE A 37 7.89 -3.17 -4.64
N TYR A 38 7.96 -1.85 -4.51
CA TYR A 38 8.69 -1.02 -5.46
C TYR A 38 10.17 -1.42 -5.53
N VAL A 39 10.91 -1.32 -4.42
CA VAL A 39 12.37 -1.50 -4.42
C VAL A 39 12.74 -2.89 -4.94
N ARG A 40 12.09 -3.93 -4.42
CA ARG A 40 12.38 -5.32 -4.79
C ARG A 40 12.12 -5.58 -6.27
N ASN A 41 10.93 -5.21 -6.76
CA ASN A 41 10.56 -5.55 -8.14
C ASN A 41 11.26 -4.67 -9.15
N TYR A 42 11.53 -3.40 -8.84
CA TYR A 42 12.29 -2.54 -9.74
C TYR A 42 13.74 -3.01 -9.87
N GLN A 43 14.37 -3.46 -8.78
CA GLN A 43 15.69 -4.10 -8.83
C GLN A 43 15.70 -5.34 -9.74
N ASN A 44 14.66 -6.18 -9.66
CA ASN A 44 14.54 -7.34 -10.56
C ASN A 44 14.34 -6.91 -12.03
N MET A 45 13.53 -5.87 -12.27
CA MET A 45 13.30 -5.33 -13.62
C MET A 45 14.57 -4.74 -14.24
N LEU A 46 15.44 -4.10 -13.45
CA LEU A 46 16.75 -3.63 -13.90
C LEU A 46 17.68 -4.78 -14.36
N ALA A 47 17.54 -5.96 -13.76
CA ALA A 47 18.30 -7.17 -14.14
C ALA A 47 17.65 -7.96 -15.29
N ASP A 48 16.46 -7.57 -15.72
CA ASP A 48 15.66 -8.28 -16.70
C ASP A 48 15.91 -7.74 -18.12
N PRO A 49 16.52 -8.52 -19.02
CA PRO A 49 16.87 -8.08 -20.37
C PRO A 49 15.64 -7.92 -21.28
N ASN A 50 14.42 -8.14 -20.78
CA ASN A 50 13.19 -7.95 -21.54
C ASN A 50 12.66 -6.53 -21.49
N TYR A 51 13.25 -5.62 -20.71
CA TYR A 51 12.88 -4.20 -20.70
C TYR A 51 13.89 -3.31 -21.41
N THR A 52 13.39 -2.26 -22.06
CA THR A 52 14.24 -1.17 -22.56
C THR A 52 14.52 -0.13 -21.45
N PRO A 53 15.56 0.70 -21.59
CA PRO A 53 15.80 1.82 -20.65
C PRO A 53 14.61 2.77 -20.51
N ASP A 54 13.89 3.05 -21.61
CA ASP A 54 12.72 3.93 -21.61
C ASP A 54 11.55 3.30 -20.84
N GLU A 55 11.34 1.99 -20.99
CA GLU A 55 10.34 1.24 -20.22
C GLU A 55 10.68 1.26 -18.73
N LEU A 56 11.95 1.04 -18.37
CA LEU A 56 12.41 1.10 -16.98
C LEU A 56 12.23 2.50 -16.37
N THR A 57 12.41 3.55 -17.18
CA THR A 57 12.16 4.94 -16.76
C THR A 57 10.67 5.17 -16.50
N ALA A 58 9.81 4.75 -17.43
CA ALA A 58 8.36 4.86 -17.28
C ALA A 58 7.83 4.04 -16.08
N ILE A 59 8.38 2.84 -15.87
CA ILE A 59 8.05 1.98 -14.73
C ILE A 59 8.43 2.65 -13.40
N SER A 60 9.65 3.20 -13.32
CA SER A 60 10.10 3.91 -12.12
C SER A 60 9.22 5.12 -11.83
N ALA A 61 8.82 5.88 -12.85
CA ALA A 61 7.92 7.02 -12.68
C ALA A 61 6.54 6.58 -12.16
N GLY A 62 6.02 5.46 -12.64
CA GLY A 62 4.76 4.87 -12.14
C GLY A 62 4.84 4.49 -10.66
N TYR A 63 5.92 3.81 -10.24
CA TYR A 63 6.14 3.51 -8.82
C TYR A 63 6.31 4.76 -7.97
N ALA A 64 7.09 5.74 -8.43
CA ALA A 64 7.31 6.99 -7.71
C ALA A 64 6.00 7.74 -7.44
N LYS A 65 5.10 7.78 -8.43
CA LYS A 65 3.77 8.37 -8.26
C LYS A 65 2.95 7.66 -7.18
N LEU A 66 2.88 6.32 -7.23
CA LEU A 66 2.12 5.53 -6.24
C LEU A 66 2.69 5.67 -4.83
N LEU A 67 4.01 5.71 -4.69
CA LEU A 67 4.68 5.93 -3.41
C LEU A 67 4.41 7.33 -2.86
N SER A 68 4.47 8.36 -3.72
CA SER A 68 4.19 9.75 -3.33
C SER A 68 2.75 9.89 -2.84
N GLU A 69 1.76 9.41 -3.60
CA GLU A 69 0.35 9.50 -3.21
C GLU A 69 0.07 8.73 -1.90
N SER A 70 0.77 7.63 -1.67
CA SER A 70 0.69 6.87 -0.41
C SER A 70 1.31 7.64 0.77
N ALA A 71 2.44 8.31 0.55
CA ALA A 71 3.11 9.12 1.55
C ALA A 71 2.26 10.34 1.95
N ASP A 72 1.58 10.97 0.99
CA ASP A 72 0.68 12.10 1.23
C ASP A 72 -0.48 11.69 2.17
N VAL A 73 -1.11 10.54 1.92
CA VAL A 73 -2.15 10.00 2.82
C VAL A 73 -1.61 9.73 4.23
N LEU A 74 -0.38 9.23 4.35
CA LEU A 74 0.24 8.99 5.66
C LEU A 74 0.56 10.30 6.39
N GLN A 75 0.95 11.34 5.66
CA GLN A 75 1.21 12.66 6.22
C GLN A 75 -0.09 13.32 6.72
N ASP A 76 -1.18 13.20 5.98
CA ASP A 76 -2.50 13.64 6.43
C ASP A 76 -2.96 12.89 7.68
N LEU A 77 -2.72 11.57 7.72
CA LEU A 77 -2.99 10.76 8.90
C LEU A 77 -2.17 11.20 10.12
N LYS A 78 -0.89 11.55 9.93
CA LYS A 78 -0.02 12.09 10.98
C LYS A 78 -0.58 13.40 11.56
N ASN A 79 -1.08 14.28 10.70
CA ASN A 79 -1.68 15.55 11.13
C ASN A 79 -2.91 15.32 12.00
N VAL A 80 -3.69 14.27 11.74
CA VAL A 80 -4.92 13.91 12.48
C VAL A 80 -4.63 13.30 13.87
N VAL A 81 -3.51 12.58 14.02
CA VAL A 81 -3.12 11.97 15.31
C VAL A 81 -2.35 12.92 16.22
N ASN A 82 -1.65 13.92 15.68
CA ASN A 82 -0.78 14.83 16.44
C ASN A 82 -1.51 16.04 17.06
N VAL A 83 -2.84 16.05 17.04
CA VAL A 83 -3.60 17.24 17.34
C VAL A 83 -3.71 17.52 18.84
N THR A 84 -2.78 18.34 19.33
CA THR A 84 -3.09 19.42 20.28
C THR A 84 -3.53 20.66 19.47
N GLY A 85 -4.83 20.88 19.24
CA GLY A 85 -5.36 22.16 18.72
C GLY A 85 -6.36 22.21 17.55
N MET A 86 -6.66 21.12 16.83
CA MET A 86 -7.74 21.04 15.81
C MET A 86 -9.05 20.57 16.45
N SER A 87 -10.13 21.31 16.18
CA SER A 87 -11.50 21.08 16.64
C SER A 87 -12.20 19.89 15.97
N LEU A 88 -11.52 18.75 15.80
CA LEU A 88 -12.18 17.52 15.36
C LEU A 88 -12.80 16.79 16.55
N THR A 89 -14.06 16.41 16.40
CA THR A 89 -14.69 15.43 17.29
C THR A 89 -14.03 14.06 17.12
N ASP A 90 -14.16 13.19 18.12
CA ASP A 90 -13.64 11.83 18.04
C ASP A 90 -14.21 11.05 16.85
N ALA A 91 -15.47 11.31 16.48
CA ALA A 91 -16.11 10.69 15.31
C ALA A 91 -15.47 11.12 13.99
N GLU A 92 -15.19 12.41 13.82
CA GLU A 92 -14.52 12.94 12.63
C GLU A 92 -13.08 12.42 12.54
N ARG A 93 -12.35 12.40 13.65
CA ARG A 93 -11.00 11.84 13.72
C ARG A 93 -10.98 10.39 13.26
N LEU A 94 -11.90 9.57 13.77
CA LEU A 94 -12.03 8.16 13.37
C LEU A 94 -12.42 8.00 11.91
N ALA A 95 -13.28 8.86 11.38
CA ALA A 95 -13.65 8.85 9.96
C ALA A 95 -12.43 9.10 9.06
N VAL A 96 -11.58 10.08 9.41
CA VAL A 96 -10.34 10.34 8.67
C VAL A 96 -9.38 9.15 8.75
N ILE A 97 -9.16 8.58 9.94
CA ILE A 97 -8.32 7.37 10.11
C ILE A 97 -8.84 6.21 9.25
N ASN A 98 -10.16 6.01 9.22
CA ASN A 98 -10.78 4.95 8.43
C ASN A 98 -10.58 5.16 6.93
N ASN A 99 -10.70 6.39 6.45
CA ASN A 99 -10.53 6.73 5.05
C ASN A 99 -9.06 6.60 4.62
N ALA A 100 -8.12 7.10 5.43
CA ALA A 100 -6.69 6.94 5.18
C ALA A 100 -6.30 5.46 5.05
N TYR A 101 -6.74 4.61 5.98
CA TYR A 101 -6.50 3.16 5.91
C TYR A 101 -7.05 2.53 4.62
N LYS A 102 -8.28 2.89 4.21
CA LYS A 102 -8.87 2.39 2.96
C LYS A 102 -8.10 2.84 1.72
N SER A 103 -7.71 4.12 1.67
CA SER A 103 -6.92 4.66 0.56
C SER A 103 -5.57 3.96 0.44
N LEU A 104 -4.86 3.76 1.55
CA LEU A 104 -3.58 3.06 1.56
C LEU A 104 -3.71 1.58 1.16
N LEU A 105 -4.79 0.92 1.56
CA LEU A 105 -5.07 -0.44 1.11
C LEU A 105 -5.28 -0.49 -0.42
N ASN A 106 -5.99 0.51 -0.97
CA ASN A 106 -6.18 0.63 -2.41
C ASN A 106 -4.86 0.90 -3.13
N TYR A 107 -4.00 1.79 -2.62
CA TYR A 107 -2.68 2.04 -3.19
C TYR A 107 -1.79 0.81 -3.16
N ARG A 108 -1.78 0.06 -2.05
CA ARG A 108 -1.07 -1.21 -1.94
C ARG A 108 -1.55 -2.21 -3.00
N ASN A 109 -2.85 -2.30 -3.22
CA ASN A 109 -3.41 -3.17 -4.26
C ASN A 109 -3.04 -2.69 -5.68
N LEU A 110 -3.05 -1.38 -5.92
CA LEU A 110 -2.70 -0.79 -7.20
C LEU A 110 -1.22 -1.00 -7.54
N VAL A 111 -0.32 -0.85 -6.57
CA VAL A 111 1.12 -1.14 -6.71
C VAL A 111 1.33 -2.61 -7.07
N ASN A 112 0.63 -3.54 -6.39
CA ASN A 112 0.70 -4.96 -6.74
C ASN A 112 0.20 -5.24 -8.17
N TYR A 113 -0.94 -4.66 -8.54
CA TYR A 113 -1.50 -4.80 -9.89
C TYR A 113 -0.53 -4.27 -10.96
N TYR A 114 -0.01 -3.07 -10.74
CA TYR A 114 0.96 -2.43 -11.63
C TYR A 114 2.23 -3.27 -11.79
N THR A 115 2.76 -3.78 -10.69
CA THR A 115 3.93 -4.68 -10.66
C THR A 115 3.68 -5.92 -11.50
N ARG A 116 2.57 -6.63 -11.24
CA ARG A 116 2.19 -7.85 -11.97
C ARG A 116 2.05 -7.60 -13.46
N LYS A 117 1.40 -6.50 -13.86
CA LYS A 117 1.26 -6.13 -15.27
C LYS A 117 2.59 -5.92 -15.98
N ASN A 118 3.54 -5.25 -15.32
CA ASN A 118 4.86 -5.08 -15.90
C ASN A 118 5.60 -6.42 -16.04
N ILE A 119 5.51 -7.30 -15.03
CA ILE A 119 6.10 -8.65 -15.09
C ILE A 119 5.46 -9.49 -16.21
N SER A 120 4.13 -9.41 -16.43
CA SER A 120 3.46 -10.11 -17.54
C SER A 120 4.10 -9.79 -18.89
N VAL A 121 4.51 -8.53 -19.11
CA VAL A 121 5.13 -8.10 -20.36
C VAL A 121 6.48 -8.81 -20.57
N SER A 122 7.32 -8.86 -19.53
CA SER A 122 8.59 -9.59 -19.58
C SER A 122 8.35 -11.08 -19.86
N TYR A 123 7.42 -11.71 -19.15
CA TYR A 123 7.09 -13.11 -19.36
C TYR A 123 6.65 -13.40 -20.81
N LEU A 124 5.76 -12.58 -21.39
CA LEU A 124 5.31 -12.75 -22.77
C LEU A 124 6.45 -12.61 -23.78
N ARG A 125 7.44 -11.74 -23.51
CA ARG A 125 8.64 -11.58 -24.33
C ARG A 125 9.58 -12.77 -24.19
N ALA A 126 9.81 -13.24 -22.96
CA ALA A 126 10.60 -14.43 -22.67
C ALA A 126 10.00 -15.70 -23.28
N LYS A 127 8.67 -15.85 -23.27
CA LYS A 127 7.96 -16.95 -23.94
C LYS A 127 8.25 -17.01 -25.44
N LYS A 128 8.33 -15.85 -26.11
CA LYS A 128 8.69 -15.79 -27.54
C LYS A 128 10.15 -16.20 -27.80
N LYS A 129 11.03 -16.04 -26.81
CA LYS A 129 12.46 -16.38 -26.86
C LYS A 129 12.77 -17.78 -26.30
N ASN A 130 11.75 -18.51 -25.83
CA ASN A 130 11.91 -19.77 -25.10
C ASN A 130 12.81 -19.65 -23.85
N ASP A 131 12.71 -18.53 -23.12
CA ASP A 131 13.53 -18.18 -21.95
C ASP A 131 12.69 -17.87 -20.70
N THR A 132 11.56 -18.57 -20.53
CA THR A 132 10.62 -18.31 -19.42
C THR A 132 11.21 -18.65 -18.05
N ASP A 133 12.11 -19.64 -17.99
CA ASP A 133 12.70 -20.10 -16.74
C ASP A 133 13.53 -19.01 -16.05
N ARG A 134 14.23 -18.18 -16.84
CA ARG A 134 14.96 -17.02 -16.32
C ARG A 134 14.03 -16.00 -15.66
N VAL A 135 12.90 -15.69 -16.30
CA VAL A 135 11.92 -14.75 -15.75
C VAL A 135 11.29 -15.32 -14.47
N LEU A 136 10.97 -16.60 -14.44
CA LEU A 136 10.45 -17.28 -13.25
C LEU A 136 11.48 -17.30 -12.10
N ALA A 137 12.77 -17.45 -12.41
CA ALA A 137 13.83 -17.37 -11.40
C ALA A 137 14.01 -15.94 -10.84
N LEU A 138 13.82 -14.91 -11.66
CA LEU A 138 13.95 -13.51 -11.24
C LEU A 138 12.78 -13.05 -10.36
N TYR A 139 11.55 -13.46 -10.67
CA TYR A 139 10.36 -12.97 -9.96
C TYR A 139 9.76 -13.99 -8.98
N GLY A 140 10.12 -15.28 -9.04
CA GLY A 140 9.61 -16.34 -8.16
C GLY A 140 8.68 -17.35 -8.85
N SER A 141 8.45 -18.51 -8.21
CA SER A 141 7.68 -19.63 -8.79
C SER A 141 6.19 -19.63 -8.41
N ALA A 142 5.34 -19.68 -9.44
CA ALA A 142 3.97 -20.23 -9.55
C ALA A 142 2.84 -19.91 -8.54
N ASP A 143 3.07 -19.56 -7.27
CA ASP A 143 1.98 -19.15 -6.35
C ASP A 143 1.53 -17.69 -6.59
N GLU A 144 2.22 -16.98 -7.48
CA GLU A 144 1.98 -15.60 -7.89
C GLU A 144 1.25 -15.49 -9.27
N ARG A 145 0.53 -16.55 -9.68
CA ARG A 145 -0.16 -16.77 -10.98
C ARG A 145 -1.35 -15.84 -11.30
N TYR A 146 -1.30 -14.55 -10.96
CA TYR A 146 -2.31 -13.58 -11.39
C TYR A 146 -1.67 -12.42 -12.16
N TRP A 147 -0.95 -12.75 -13.23
CA TRP A 147 -0.43 -11.79 -14.19
C TRP A 147 -0.92 -12.12 -15.61
#